data_AF-A0A4Y4CZJ6-F1
#
_entry.id   AF-A0A4Y4CZJ6-F1
#
_cell.length_a   1.000
_cell.length_b   1.000
_cell.length_c   1.000
_cell.angle_alpha   90.00
_cell.angle_beta   90.00
_cell.angle_gamma   90.00
#
_symmetry.space_group_name_H-M   'P 1'
#
loop_
_entity.id
_entity.type
_entity.pdbx_description
1 polymer ?
#
loop_
_entity_poly.entity_id
_entity_poly.type
_entity_poly.pdbx_seq_one_letter_code
_entity_poly.pdbx_strand_id
1 'polypeptide(L)'
;MVAIAPLVRRYRFIPERITLHAEELAYLWQRRRASLRAPDITLPDFTYLQERIEAHLQGLLVAGDELATMLDGFLHGDQRDEAFAAAWALLRSEQPDAARKVLEAFAAARGPVLDGFADALATAPATHTAPTLQAALAHGSPAHAAAAALALGCHRQLDARSPRLAGLLLEASPAVAVPAWRALQALDSPPGAAPLPFAAALWGPSPAVRQAVLDVAVWRGEPWVLDVVRQLAAEGDEIGLGWYAALCPADEQDAAVALFAGRPLPQRTALAARLGRPAAIRAVFDWMADPDPILAAAAAEAWERMTGLSVEGERKALPAAASADPLEHDFPAVVFLPDLAKARQHWATHGERWLAGGCWCRGFDLQSTMTSEAQYCIGLQARWDFAARAAQIGTRLLVPPMV
;
A
#
# COMPACT_ATOMS: atom_id res chain seq x y z
N MET A 1 48.74 6.39 -44.07
CA MET A 1 48.23 7.05 -42.85
C MET A 1 46.72 7.10 -42.93
N VAL A 2 46.04 6.22 -42.20
CA VAL A 2 44.57 6.29 -42.08
C VAL A 2 44.27 7.35 -41.04
N ALA A 3 43.69 8.47 -41.47
CA ALA A 3 43.18 9.50 -40.56
C ALA A 3 41.95 8.93 -39.86
N ILE A 4 42.11 8.49 -38.62
CA ILE A 4 40.98 8.17 -37.74
C ILE A 4 40.35 9.51 -37.38
N ALA A 5 39.17 9.79 -37.93
CA ALA A 5 38.40 10.97 -37.56
C ALA A 5 38.15 10.93 -36.03
N PRO A 6 38.29 12.06 -35.32
CA PRO A 6 38.07 12.09 -33.89
C PRO A 6 36.62 11.68 -33.61
N LEU A 7 36.44 10.66 -32.77
CA LEU A 7 35.14 10.30 -32.21
C LEU A 7 34.63 11.49 -31.39
N VAL A 8 33.80 12.32 -32.00
CA VAL A 8 33.08 13.38 -31.28
C VAL A 8 32.05 12.70 -30.39
N ARG A 9 32.37 12.55 -29.11
CA ARG A 9 31.38 12.11 -28.11
C ARG A 9 30.31 13.19 -28.00
N ARG A 10 29.15 12.94 -28.61
CA ARG A 10 27.96 13.80 -28.54
C ARG A 10 27.38 13.89 -27.13
N TYR A 11 27.60 12.86 -26.31
CA TYR A 11 27.10 12.76 -24.94
C TYR A 11 28.22 12.41 -23.95
N ARG A 12 28.08 12.88 -22.71
CA ARG A 12 28.96 12.51 -21.58
C ARG A 12 28.52 11.22 -20.87
N PHE A 13 27.44 10.60 -21.33
CA PHE A 13 26.81 9.39 -20.80
C PHE A 13 26.45 8.43 -21.94
N ILE A 14 25.95 7.23 -21.60
CA ILE A 14 25.47 6.22 -22.56
C ILE A 14 23.94 6.38 -22.71
N PRO A 15 23.43 6.89 -23.84
CA PRO A 15 22.00 7.20 -23.98
C PRO A 15 21.07 6.01 -23.74
N GLU A 16 21.46 4.81 -24.20
CA GLU A 16 20.66 3.58 -24.03
C GLU A 16 20.49 3.21 -22.55
N ARG A 17 21.42 3.64 -21.68
CA ARG A 17 21.30 3.42 -20.23
C ARG A 17 20.27 4.35 -19.59
N ILE A 18 20.03 5.53 -20.15
CA ILE A 18 19.00 6.44 -19.65
C ILE A 18 17.61 5.82 -19.83
N THR A 19 17.32 5.28 -21.01
CA THR A 19 16.06 4.56 -21.27
C THR A 19 15.88 3.39 -20.31
N LEU A 20 16.90 2.55 -20.13
CA LEU A 20 16.84 1.43 -19.18
C LEU A 20 16.59 1.90 -17.74
N HIS A 21 17.20 3.00 -17.31
CA HIS A 21 16.93 3.57 -16.00
C HIS A 21 15.47 4.03 -15.85
N ALA A 22 14.84 4.55 -16.91
CA ALA A 22 13.43 4.95 -16.90
C ALA A 22 12.48 3.73 -16.82
N GLU A 23 12.75 2.69 -17.61
CA GLU A 23 11.98 1.43 -17.59
C GLU A 23 12.04 0.76 -16.21
N GLU A 24 13.24 0.62 -15.65
CA GLU A 24 13.42 0.01 -14.34
C GLU A 24 12.80 0.89 -13.24
N LEU A 25 12.88 2.23 -13.35
CA LEU A 25 12.22 3.13 -12.41
C LEU A 25 10.69 2.97 -12.43
N ALA A 26 10.08 2.85 -13.62
CA ALA A 26 8.65 2.57 -13.76
C ALA A 26 8.27 1.24 -13.09
N TYR A 27 9.02 0.17 -13.39
CA TYR A 27 8.82 -1.15 -12.79
C TYR A 27 8.95 -1.13 -11.25
N LEU A 28 9.99 -0.47 -10.72
CA LEU A 28 10.21 -0.39 -9.28
C LEU A 28 9.13 0.44 -8.58
N TRP A 29 8.63 1.50 -9.21
CA TRP A 29 7.50 2.26 -8.67
C TRP A 29 6.23 1.42 -8.59
N GLN A 30 5.91 0.64 -9.63
CA GLN A 30 4.80 -0.31 -9.60
C GLN A 30 4.93 -1.28 -8.41
N ARG A 31 6.13 -1.85 -8.23
CA ARG A 31 6.42 -2.77 -7.12
C ARG A 31 6.28 -2.09 -5.76
N ARG A 32 6.73 -0.83 -5.64
CA ARG A 32 6.60 -0.04 -4.40
C ARG A 32 5.13 0.11 -3.99
N ARG A 33 4.26 0.51 -4.92
CA ARG A 33 2.82 0.66 -4.67
C ARG A 33 2.18 -0.64 -4.20
N ALA A 34 2.55 -1.76 -4.82
CA ALA A 34 2.06 -3.09 -4.43
C ALA A 34 2.58 -3.52 -3.04
N SER A 35 3.78 -3.10 -2.66
CA SER A 35 4.44 -3.50 -1.41
C SER A 35 3.92 -2.76 -0.18
N LEU A 36 3.31 -1.58 -0.33
CA LEU A 36 2.98 -0.69 0.79
C LEU A 36 2.14 -1.33 1.90
N ARG A 37 1.25 -2.26 1.57
CA ARG A 37 0.40 -2.97 2.56
C ARG A 37 0.68 -4.47 2.60
N ALA A 38 1.81 -4.88 2.03
CA ALA A 38 2.18 -6.27 1.94
C ALA A 38 2.48 -6.82 3.36
N PRO A 39 1.97 -8.02 3.67
CA PRO A 39 2.15 -8.64 4.97
C PRO A 39 3.53 -9.23 5.23
N ASP A 40 4.26 -9.49 4.16
CA ASP A 40 5.53 -10.23 4.08
C ASP A 40 6.73 -9.33 3.81
N ILE A 41 6.50 -8.15 3.22
CA ILE A 41 7.55 -7.13 3.02
C ILE A 41 7.86 -6.45 4.34
N THR A 42 9.12 -6.50 4.77
CA THR A 42 9.59 -5.81 5.97
C THR A 42 9.99 -4.37 5.67
N LEU A 43 10.22 -3.55 6.71
CA LEU A 43 10.75 -2.21 6.51
C LEU A 43 12.12 -2.20 5.79
N PRO A 44 13.09 -3.08 6.13
CA PRO A 44 14.34 -3.21 5.37
C PRO A 44 14.16 -3.52 3.89
N ASP A 45 13.27 -4.46 3.55
CA ASP A 45 12.98 -4.80 2.15
C ASP A 45 12.43 -3.59 1.40
N PHE A 46 11.55 -2.83 2.05
CA PHE A 46 10.98 -1.62 1.50
C PHE A 46 12.02 -0.50 1.38
N THR A 47 12.89 -0.31 2.37
CA THR A 47 13.99 0.65 2.31
C THR A 47 14.95 0.32 1.17
N TYR A 48 15.30 -0.95 0.99
CA TYR A 48 16.13 -1.40 -0.13
C TYR A 48 15.45 -1.12 -1.49
N LEU A 49 14.14 -1.32 -1.59
CA LEU A 49 13.37 -0.94 -2.77
C LEU A 49 13.43 0.58 -3.02
N GLN A 50 13.32 1.41 -1.97
CA GLN A 50 13.46 2.86 -2.08
C GLN A 50 14.86 3.29 -2.54
N GLU A 51 15.92 2.65 -2.03
CA GLU A 51 17.30 2.92 -2.44
C GLU A 51 17.51 2.60 -3.92
N ARG A 52 16.95 1.49 -4.42
CA ARG A 52 16.98 1.16 -5.86
C ARG A 52 16.27 2.21 -6.69
N ILE A 53 15.07 2.62 -6.28
CA ILE A 53 14.29 3.67 -6.96
C ILE A 53 15.12 4.95 -7.08
N GLU A 54 15.74 5.40 -5.98
CA GLU A 54 16.56 6.61 -5.98
C GLU A 54 17.83 6.43 -6.83
N ALA A 55 18.48 5.26 -6.82
CA ALA A 55 19.65 4.98 -7.66
C ALA A 55 19.32 5.05 -9.16
N HIS A 56 18.18 4.52 -9.59
CA HIS A 56 17.74 4.62 -10.99
C HIS A 56 17.38 6.05 -11.37
N LEU A 57 16.74 6.80 -10.47
CA LEU A 57 16.53 8.23 -10.66
C LEU A 57 17.85 8.99 -10.82
N GLN A 58 18.84 8.75 -9.96
CA GLN A 58 20.16 9.38 -10.09
C GLN A 58 20.83 9.04 -11.43
N GLY A 59 20.68 7.81 -11.92
CA GLY A 59 21.12 7.39 -13.25
C GLY A 59 20.47 8.22 -14.38
N LEU A 60 19.18 8.55 -14.25
CA LEU A 60 18.49 9.44 -15.20
C LEU A 60 19.06 10.87 -15.16
N LEU A 61 19.29 11.42 -13.96
CA LEU A 61 19.72 12.81 -13.80
C LEU A 61 21.11 13.11 -14.42
N VAL A 62 21.93 12.09 -14.68
CA VAL A 62 23.22 12.25 -15.40
C VAL A 62 23.04 12.83 -16.81
N ALA A 63 21.86 12.64 -17.41
CA ALA A 63 21.51 13.18 -18.72
C ALA A 63 21.53 14.72 -18.80
N GLY A 64 21.37 15.42 -17.67
CA GLY A 64 21.32 16.88 -17.62
C GLY A 64 20.26 17.46 -18.56
N ASP A 65 20.66 18.43 -19.38
CA ASP A 65 19.75 19.15 -20.30
C ASP A 65 19.10 18.25 -21.37
N GLU A 66 19.71 17.10 -21.67
CA GLU A 66 19.20 16.13 -22.66
C GLU A 66 18.08 15.23 -22.09
N LEU A 67 17.88 15.24 -20.77
CA LEU A 67 16.92 14.37 -20.06
C LEU A 67 15.51 14.51 -20.63
N ALA A 68 15.06 15.75 -20.84
CA ALA A 68 13.70 16.02 -21.33
C ALA A 68 13.46 15.48 -22.75
N THR A 69 14.49 15.53 -23.60
CA THR A 69 14.39 14.98 -24.96
C THR A 69 14.34 13.47 -24.93
N MET A 70 15.14 12.83 -24.07
CA MET A 70 15.20 11.37 -23.98
C MET A 70 13.95 10.75 -23.36
N LEU A 71 13.27 11.47 -22.45
CA LEU A 71 12.08 10.98 -21.77
C LEU A 71 10.77 11.38 -22.45
N ASP A 72 10.81 12.05 -23.60
CA ASP A 72 9.60 12.57 -24.27
C ASP A 72 8.59 11.46 -24.61
N GLY A 73 9.08 10.29 -25.04
CA GLY A 73 8.25 9.12 -25.32
C GLY A 73 7.57 8.54 -24.08
N PHE A 74 8.26 8.52 -22.93
CA PHE A 74 7.68 8.05 -21.65
C PHE A 74 6.68 9.08 -21.10
N LEU A 75 6.99 10.37 -21.25
CA LEU A 75 6.15 11.48 -20.76
C LEU A 75 4.79 11.53 -21.50
N HIS A 76 4.78 11.23 -22.79
CA HIS A 76 3.58 11.23 -23.63
C HIS A 76 3.05 9.83 -23.96
N GLY A 77 3.57 8.80 -23.29
CA GLY A 77 3.14 7.42 -23.45
C GLY A 77 1.74 7.15 -22.86
N ASP A 78 1.29 5.90 -22.97
CA ASP A 78 -0.01 5.45 -22.45
C ASP A 78 0.08 4.64 -21.15
N GLN A 79 1.30 4.40 -20.65
CA GLN A 79 1.56 3.66 -19.43
C GLN A 79 1.67 4.58 -18.21
N ARG A 80 0.92 4.25 -17.16
CA ARG A 80 0.93 4.97 -15.88
C ARG A 80 2.33 5.15 -15.29
N ASP A 81 3.05 4.05 -15.14
CA ASP A 81 4.30 4.05 -14.37
C ASP A 81 5.48 4.59 -15.20
N GLU A 82 5.39 4.59 -16.53
CA GLU A 82 6.30 5.33 -17.42
C GLU A 82 6.09 6.84 -17.30
N ALA A 83 4.83 7.28 -17.29
CA ALA A 83 4.50 8.70 -17.06
C ALA A 83 4.99 9.17 -15.69
N PHE A 84 4.85 8.34 -14.65
CA PHE A 84 5.46 8.60 -13.35
C PHE A 84 6.99 8.74 -13.45
N ALA A 85 7.69 7.75 -14.02
CA ALA A 85 9.14 7.74 -14.09
C ALA A 85 9.68 8.98 -14.82
N ALA A 86 9.07 9.34 -15.95
CA ALA A 86 9.45 10.51 -16.71
C ALA A 86 9.18 11.81 -15.96
N ALA A 87 7.95 11.99 -15.44
CA ALA A 87 7.56 13.18 -14.72
C ALA A 87 8.41 13.38 -13.45
N TRP A 88 8.64 12.31 -12.69
CA TRP A 88 9.41 12.39 -11.45
C TRP A 88 10.87 12.76 -11.73
N ALA A 89 11.50 12.14 -12.74
CA ALA A 89 12.87 12.48 -13.13
C ALA A 89 13.00 13.94 -13.59
N LEU A 90 12.06 14.43 -14.40
CA LEU A 90 12.05 15.82 -14.86
C LEU A 90 11.83 16.81 -13.72
N LEU A 91 10.91 16.54 -12.80
CA LEU A 91 10.69 17.41 -11.64
C LEU A 91 11.89 17.41 -10.70
N ARG A 92 12.56 16.26 -10.51
CA ARG A 92 13.77 16.11 -9.69
C ARG A 92 15.02 16.75 -10.31
N SER A 93 15.00 17.11 -11.60
CA SER A 93 16.05 17.95 -12.20
C SER A 93 16.01 19.40 -11.71
N GLU A 94 14.93 19.82 -11.05
CA GLU A 94 14.70 21.18 -10.53
C GLU A 94 14.80 22.29 -11.59
N GLN A 95 14.68 21.94 -12.87
CA GLN A 95 14.67 22.92 -13.95
C GLN A 95 13.25 23.44 -14.22
N PRO A 96 13.02 24.76 -14.26
CA PRO A 96 11.69 25.34 -14.52
C PRO A 96 11.06 24.87 -15.83
N ASP A 97 11.86 24.72 -16.90
CA ASP A 97 11.38 24.23 -18.20
C ASP A 97 10.97 22.75 -18.15
N ALA A 98 11.65 21.93 -17.36
CA ALA A 98 11.27 20.53 -17.17
C ALA A 98 9.94 20.44 -16.41
N ALA A 99 9.77 21.24 -15.35
CA ALA A 99 8.51 21.32 -14.63
C ALA A 99 7.35 21.79 -15.54
N ARG A 100 7.58 22.79 -16.39
CA ARG A 100 6.59 23.26 -17.36
C ARG A 100 6.15 22.14 -18.32
N LYS A 101 7.09 21.38 -18.89
CA LYS A 101 6.77 20.23 -19.76
C LYS A 101 5.92 19.18 -19.04
N VAL A 102 6.26 18.86 -17.79
CA VAL A 102 5.47 17.93 -16.97
C VAL A 102 4.05 18.44 -16.72
N LEU A 103 3.88 19.73 -16.43
CA LEU A 103 2.57 20.34 -16.22
C LEU A 103 1.72 20.39 -17.51
N GLU A 104 2.35 20.62 -18.66
CA GLU A 104 1.70 20.55 -19.97
C GLU A 104 1.20 19.12 -20.26
N ALA A 105 2.05 18.11 -20.05
CA ALA A 105 1.68 16.71 -20.21
C ALA A 105 0.59 16.28 -19.20
N PHE A 106 0.70 16.72 -17.94
CA PHE A 106 -0.32 16.50 -16.91
C PHE A 106 -1.69 17.03 -17.35
N ALA A 107 -1.76 18.23 -17.94
CA ALA A 107 -3.04 18.81 -18.39
C ALA A 107 -3.70 18.02 -19.54
N ALA A 108 -2.89 17.35 -20.36
CA ALA A 108 -3.35 16.49 -21.45
C ALA A 108 -3.70 15.07 -20.97
N ALA A 109 -3.11 14.60 -19.87
CA ALA A 109 -3.24 13.23 -19.39
C ALA A 109 -4.67 12.87 -18.95
N ARG A 110 -5.01 11.58 -19.07
CA ARG A 110 -6.32 11.01 -18.69
C ARG A 110 -6.13 9.60 -18.13
N GLY A 111 -7.12 9.12 -17.39
CA GLY A 111 -7.14 7.73 -16.91
C GLY A 111 -5.88 7.37 -16.08
N PRO A 112 -5.33 6.14 -16.24
CA PRO A 112 -4.16 5.70 -15.48
C PRO A 112 -2.92 6.58 -15.65
N VAL A 113 -2.73 7.22 -16.81
CA VAL A 113 -1.59 8.12 -17.05
C VAL A 113 -1.66 9.34 -16.12
N LEU A 114 -2.86 9.90 -15.90
CA LEU A 114 -3.07 10.99 -14.95
C LEU A 114 -2.69 10.59 -13.51
N ASP A 115 -2.95 9.34 -13.13
CA ASP A 115 -2.55 8.83 -11.81
C ASP A 115 -1.01 8.75 -11.68
N GLY A 116 -0.31 8.41 -12.76
CA GLY A 116 1.16 8.42 -12.80
C GLY A 116 1.73 9.82 -12.59
N PHE A 117 1.15 10.82 -13.25
CA PHE A 117 1.51 12.22 -13.01
C PHE A 117 1.17 12.67 -11.58
N ALA A 118 0.01 12.28 -11.05
CA ALA A 118 -0.40 12.64 -9.70
C ALA A 118 0.61 12.14 -8.66
N ASP A 119 1.07 10.88 -8.78
CA ASP A 119 2.12 10.30 -7.94
C ASP A 119 3.44 11.09 -8.05
N ALA A 120 3.87 11.43 -9.27
CA ALA A 120 5.12 12.15 -9.49
C ALA A 120 5.06 13.55 -8.88
N LEU A 121 3.95 14.26 -9.06
CA LEU A 121 3.71 15.59 -8.51
C LEU A 121 3.54 15.57 -6.98
N ALA A 122 3.02 14.48 -6.42
CA ALA A 122 2.93 14.27 -4.97
C ALA A 122 4.29 13.96 -4.32
N THR A 123 5.22 13.37 -5.08
CA THR A 123 6.51 12.89 -4.56
C THR A 123 7.66 13.89 -4.79
N ALA A 124 7.68 14.59 -5.92
CA ALA A 124 8.73 15.57 -6.23
C ALA A 124 8.51 16.94 -5.55
N PRO A 125 9.56 17.76 -5.39
CA PRO A 125 9.44 19.12 -4.89
C PRO A 125 8.41 19.97 -5.66
N ALA A 126 7.59 20.72 -4.93
CA ALA A 126 6.50 21.53 -5.51
C ALA A 126 6.90 22.95 -5.95
N THR A 127 8.19 23.30 -5.88
CA THR A 127 8.71 24.66 -6.06
C THR A 127 8.22 25.33 -7.35
N HIS A 128 8.15 24.57 -8.45
CA HIS A 128 7.73 25.08 -9.76
C HIS A 128 6.32 24.65 -10.18
N THR A 129 5.64 23.83 -9.37
CA THR A 129 4.35 23.23 -9.74
C THR A 129 3.18 23.76 -8.92
N ALA A 130 3.41 24.22 -7.69
CA ALA A 130 2.36 24.61 -6.75
C ALA A 130 1.32 25.60 -7.32
N PRO A 131 1.69 26.71 -8.01
CA PRO A 131 0.70 27.64 -8.55
C PRO A 131 -0.21 27.00 -9.61
N THR A 132 0.37 26.17 -10.49
CA THR A 132 -0.40 25.47 -11.53
C THR A 132 -1.29 24.39 -10.94
N LEU A 133 -0.83 23.69 -9.89
CA LEU A 133 -1.66 22.73 -9.16
C LEU A 133 -2.83 23.41 -8.45
N GLN A 134 -2.62 24.60 -7.87
CA GLN A 134 -3.71 25.39 -7.28
C GLN A 134 -4.73 25.81 -8.35
N ALA A 135 -4.27 26.24 -9.52
CA ALA A 135 -5.15 26.56 -10.65
C ALA A 135 -5.91 25.32 -11.17
N ALA A 136 -5.25 24.16 -11.25
CA ALA A 136 -5.86 22.89 -11.64
C ALA A 136 -6.91 22.42 -10.62
N LEU A 137 -6.64 22.59 -9.33
CA LEU A 137 -7.63 22.36 -8.28
C LEU A 137 -8.85 23.27 -8.47
N ALA A 138 -8.65 24.58 -8.68
CA ALA A 138 -9.74 25.55 -8.77
C ALA A 138 -10.58 25.41 -10.06
N HIS A 139 -9.93 25.16 -11.20
CA HIS A 139 -10.53 25.33 -12.52
C HIS A 139 -10.41 24.11 -13.44
N GLY A 140 -9.66 23.08 -13.04
CA GLY A 140 -9.50 21.87 -13.83
C GLY A 140 -10.77 21.00 -13.87
N SER A 141 -10.75 20.02 -14.78
CA SER A 141 -11.75 18.94 -14.75
C SER A 141 -11.69 18.20 -13.42
N PRO A 142 -12.77 17.51 -12.98
CA PRO A 142 -12.80 16.85 -11.68
C PRO A 142 -11.60 15.93 -11.43
N ALA A 143 -11.17 15.16 -12.44
CA ALA A 143 -10.00 14.29 -12.33
C ALA A 143 -8.69 15.07 -12.12
N HIS A 144 -8.48 16.19 -12.81
CA HIS A 144 -7.27 17.02 -12.63
C HIS A 144 -7.28 17.75 -11.30
N ALA A 145 -8.47 18.21 -10.89
CA ALA A 145 -8.63 18.86 -9.61
C ALA A 145 -8.35 17.89 -8.45
N ALA A 146 -8.77 16.63 -8.55
CA ALA A 146 -8.47 15.62 -7.53
C ALA A 146 -7.00 15.17 -7.55
N ALA A 147 -6.39 15.01 -8.72
CA ALA A 147 -4.95 14.75 -8.84
C ALA A 147 -4.11 15.90 -8.26
N ALA A 148 -4.49 17.15 -8.55
CA ALA A 148 -3.85 18.33 -7.97
C ALA A 148 -4.09 18.43 -6.46
N ALA A 149 -5.30 18.10 -5.97
CA ALA A 149 -5.57 18.03 -4.54
C ALA A 149 -4.66 17.02 -3.85
N LEU A 150 -4.47 15.83 -4.42
CA LEU A 150 -3.57 14.81 -3.89
C LEU A 150 -2.14 15.34 -3.77
N ALA A 151 -1.59 15.94 -4.83
CA ALA A 151 -0.25 16.51 -4.83
C ALA A 151 -0.12 17.64 -3.79
N LEU A 152 -1.04 18.61 -3.80
CA LEU A 152 -1.06 19.71 -2.82
C LEU A 152 -1.20 19.19 -1.37
N GLY A 153 -1.99 18.14 -1.16
CA GLY A 153 -2.16 17.49 0.15
C GLY A 153 -0.86 16.88 0.65
N CYS A 154 -0.12 16.17 -0.20
CA CYS A 154 1.20 15.60 0.14
C CYS A 154 2.22 16.69 0.51
N HIS A 155 2.14 17.84 -0.15
CA HIS A 155 2.98 19.01 0.15
C HIS A 155 2.47 19.88 1.30
N ARG A 156 1.34 19.51 1.93
CA ARG A 156 0.65 20.30 2.98
C ARG A 156 0.29 21.72 2.53
N GLN A 157 -0.02 21.88 1.24
CA GLN A 157 -0.44 23.14 0.61
C GLN A 157 -1.91 23.13 0.17
N LEU A 158 -2.65 22.04 0.45
CA LEU A 158 -4.08 21.96 0.19
C LEU A 158 -4.86 22.69 1.30
N ASP A 159 -5.69 23.66 0.90
CA ASP A 159 -6.70 24.21 1.80
C ASP A 159 -7.88 23.23 1.93
N ALA A 160 -7.98 22.58 3.10
CA ALA A 160 -9.06 21.65 3.42
C ALA A 160 -10.45 22.30 3.43
N ARG A 161 -10.53 23.64 3.46
CA ARG A 161 -11.80 24.40 3.37
C ARG A 161 -12.20 24.72 1.93
N SER A 162 -11.43 24.30 0.94
CA SER A 162 -11.76 24.51 -0.47
C SER A 162 -13.15 23.95 -0.80
N PRO A 163 -14.10 24.77 -1.27
CA PRO A 163 -15.44 24.28 -1.64
C PRO A 163 -15.38 23.29 -2.81
N ARG A 164 -14.35 23.40 -3.65
CA ARG A 164 -14.11 22.45 -4.73
C ARG A 164 -13.79 21.06 -4.21
N LEU A 165 -13.01 20.97 -3.13
CA LEU A 165 -12.64 19.69 -2.51
C LEU A 165 -13.88 18.94 -2.01
N ALA A 166 -14.83 19.63 -1.38
CA ALA A 166 -16.09 19.01 -0.92
C ALA A 166 -16.87 18.34 -2.07
N GLY A 167 -16.90 18.97 -3.25
CA GLY A 167 -17.50 18.38 -4.45
C GLY A 167 -16.76 17.12 -4.91
N LEU A 168 -15.43 17.16 -4.94
CA LEU A 168 -14.60 16.03 -5.38
C LEU A 168 -14.74 14.79 -4.48
N LEU A 169 -14.93 14.98 -3.17
CA LEU A 169 -15.13 13.87 -2.22
C LEU A 169 -16.43 13.08 -2.45
N LEU A 170 -17.41 13.71 -3.10
CA LEU A 170 -18.74 13.17 -3.41
C LEU A 170 -18.90 12.76 -4.88
N GLU A 171 -17.85 12.88 -5.68
CA GLU A 171 -17.90 12.49 -7.10
C GLU A 171 -18.18 11.00 -7.25
N ALA A 172 -19.06 10.66 -8.20
CA ALA A 172 -19.46 9.27 -8.45
C ALA A 172 -18.30 8.45 -9.05
N SER A 173 -17.39 9.11 -9.76
CA SER A 173 -16.22 8.46 -10.38
C SER A 173 -15.16 8.14 -9.33
N PRO A 174 -14.79 6.85 -9.13
CA PRO A 174 -13.73 6.48 -8.21
C PRO A 174 -12.38 7.10 -8.55
N ALA A 175 -12.10 7.32 -9.85
CA ALA A 175 -10.89 8.00 -10.33
C ALA A 175 -10.77 9.45 -9.85
N VAL A 176 -11.86 10.04 -9.35
CA VAL A 176 -11.88 11.40 -8.79
C VAL A 176 -11.95 11.36 -7.27
N ALA A 177 -12.91 10.60 -6.72
CA ALA A 177 -13.15 10.56 -5.28
C ALA A 177 -11.97 9.96 -4.51
N VAL A 178 -11.34 8.89 -5.00
CA VAL A 178 -10.20 8.24 -4.31
C VAL A 178 -9.02 9.20 -4.10
N PRO A 179 -8.47 9.88 -5.12
CA PRO A 179 -7.38 10.83 -4.90
C PRO A 179 -7.80 12.02 -4.04
N ALA A 180 -9.05 12.49 -4.14
CA ALA A 180 -9.57 13.56 -3.27
C ALA A 180 -9.59 13.15 -1.79
N TRP A 181 -10.03 11.91 -1.48
CA TRP A 181 -9.98 11.38 -0.11
C TRP A 181 -8.53 11.18 0.35
N ARG A 182 -7.66 10.61 -0.50
CA ARG A 182 -6.24 10.44 -0.16
C ARG A 182 -5.53 11.75 0.13
N ALA A 183 -5.89 12.84 -0.53
CA ALA A 183 -5.36 14.17 -0.26
C ALA A 183 -5.55 14.62 1.20
N LEU A 184 -6.58 14.10 1.88
CA LEU A 184 -6.87 14.42 3.29
C LEU A 184 -6.02 13.64 4.28
N GLN A 185 -5.34 12.55 3.87
CA GLN A 185 -4.57 11.69 4.79
C GLN A 185 -3.37 12.42 5.41
N ALA A 186 -2.73 13.31 4.64
CA ALA A 186 -1.56 14.07 5.08
C ALA A 186 -1.93 15.36 5.85
N LEU A 187 -3.23 15.68 5.96
CA LEU A 187 -3.71 16.93 6.53
C LEU A 187 -4.28 16.73 7.94
N ASP A 188 -3.94 17.67 8.82
CA ASP A 188 -4.60 17.78 10.11
C ASP A 188 -6.04 18.29 9.95
N SER A 189 -6.89 17.97 10.93
CA SER A 189 -8.25 18.51 11.01
C SER A 189 -8.16 19.98 11.47
N PRO A 190 -8.41 20.98 10.63
CA PRO A 190 -8.37 22.35 11.10
C PRO A 190 -9.56 22.62 12.04
N PRO A 191 -9.39 23.45 13.09
CA PRO A 191 -10.51 23.90 13.91
C PRO A 191 -11.61 24.54 13.03
N GLY A 192 -12.86 24.14 13.26
CA GLY A 192 -14.02 24.65 12.54
C GLY A 192 -14.12 24.22 11.07
N ALA A 193 -13.45 23.15 10.66
CA ALA A 193 -13.67 22.55 9.34
C ALA A 193 -15.14 22.09 9.19
N ALA A 194 -15.67 22.19 7.97
CA ALA A 194 -16.94 21.54 7.66
C ALA A 194 -16.80 20.01 7.87
N PRO A 195 -17.86 19.34 8.36
CA PRO A 195 -17.83 17.89 8.49
C PRO A 195 -17.62 17.25 7.12
N LEU A 196 -16.69 16.29 7.06
CA LEU A 196 -16.42 15.53 5.85
C LEU A 196 -17.61 14.60 5.54
N PRO A 197 -17.92 14.34 4.26
CA PRO A 197 -19.08 13.54 3.86
C PRO A 197 -18.83 12.03 3.99
N PHE A 198 -18.31 11.57 5.13
CA PHE A 198 -17.94 10.17 5.38
C PHE A 198 -19.09 9.20 5.07
N ALA A 199 -20.28 9.44 5.62
CA ALA A 199 -21.42 8.54 5.46
C ALA A 199 -21.81 8.35 3.99
N ALA A 200 -21.92 9.45 3.22
CA ALA A 200 -22.29 9.39 1.81
C ALA A 200 -21.26 8.63 0.97
N ALA A 201 -19.97 8.85 1.22
CA ALA A 201 -18.90 8.19 0.47
C ALA A 201 -18.71 6.71 0.87
N LEU A 202 -18.85 6.38 2.15
CA LEU A 202 -18.67 5.04 2.70
C LEU A 202 -19.71 4.04 2.17
N TRP A 203 -20.98 4.46 2.14
CA TRP A 203 -22.11 3.64 1.73
C TRP A 203 -22.39 3.70 0.22
N GLY A 204 -21.52 4.37 -0.53
CA GLY A 204 -21.53 4.33 -1.99
C GLY A 204 -21.17 2.94 -2.54
N PRO A 205 -21.41 2.70 -3.84
CA PRO A 205 -21.22 1.38 -4.45
C PRO A 205 -19.74 1.03 -4.68
N SER A 206 -18.81 1.98 -4.62
CA SER A 206 -17.41 1.76 -4.98
C SER A 206 -16.56 1.26 -3.79
N PRO A 207 -16.00 0.03 -3.85
CA PRO A 207 -15.09 -0.46 -2.81
C PRO A 207 -13.80 0.39 -2.73
N ALA A 208 -13.30 0.89 -3.86
CA ALA A 208 -12.09 1.72 -3.87
C ALA A 208 -12.28 3.03 -3.11
N VAL A 209 -13.46 3.66 -3.25
CA VAL A 209 -13.82 4.87 -2.47
C VAL A 209 -13.98 4.50 -1.00
N ARG A 210 -14.70 3.41 -0.69
CA ARG A 210 -14.86 2.92 0.70
C ARG A 210 -13.51 2.70 1.39
N GLN A 211 -12.55 2.08 0.70
CA GLN A 211 -11.19 1.89 1.22
C GLN A 211 -10.52 3.23 1.53
N ALA A 212 -10.56 4.20 0.60
CA ALA A 212 -9.94 5.51 0.80
C ALA A 212 -10.58 6.30 1.95
N VAL A 213 -11.92 6.23 2.07
CA VAL A 213 -12.71 6.85 3.15
C VAL A 213 -12.33 6.24 4.50
N LEU A 214 -12.28 4.90 4.59
CA LEU A 214 -11.90 4.20 5.82
C LEU A 214 -10.44 4.45 6.18
N ASP A 215 -9.53 4.47 5.22
CA ASP A 215 -8.13 4.85 5.48
C ASP A 215 -8.09 6.23 6.16
N VAL A 216 -8.75 7.24 5.58
CA VAL A 216 -8.78 8.59 6.12
C VAL A 216 -9.41 8.61 7.53
N ALA A 217 -10.54 7.93 7.73
CA ALA A 217 -11.22 7.89 9.02
C ALA A 217 -10.38 7.21 10.11
N VAL A 218 -9.72 6.10 9.77
CA VAL A 218 -8.85 5.35 10.68
C VAL A 218 -7.67 6.22 11.13
N TRP A 219 -6.96 6.84 10.19
CA TRP A 219 -5.79 7.66 10.50
C TRP A 219 -6.14 8.98 11.20
N ARG A 220 -7.37 9.48 11.02
CA ARG A 220 -7.87 10.64 11.75
C ARG A 220 -8.35 10.32 13.16
N GLY A 221 -8.54 9.04 13.51
CA GLY A 221 -9.05 8.64 14.82
C GLY A 221 -10.55 8.90 14.98
N GLU A 222 -11.31 8.81 13.88
CA GLU A 222 -12.75 9.05 13.92
C GLU A 222 -13.46 8.02 14.84
N PRO A 223 -14.27 8.45 15.83
CA PRO A 223 -14.72 7.58 16.93
C PRO A 223 -15.72 6.49 16.50
N TRP A 224 -16.38 6.67 15.36
CA TRP A 224 -17.37 5.75 14.81
C TRP A 224 -16.75 4.61 13.97
N VAL A 225 -15.44 4.64 13.72
CA VAL A 225 -14.76 3.73 12.79
C VAL A 225 -14.97 2.28 13.20
N LEU A 226 -14.78 1.95 14.48
CA LEU A 226 -14.88 0.57 14.96
C LEU A 226 -16.27 -0.03 14.71
N ASP A 227 -17.33 0.74 14.99
CA ASP A 227 -18.70 0.28 14.79
C ASP A 227 -19.01 0.03 13.31
N VAL A 228 -18.53 0.91 12.42
CA VAL A 228 -18.67 0.78 10.97
C VAL A 228 -17.91 -0.43 10.43
N VAL A 229 -16.64 -0.61 10.79
CA VAL A 229 -15.86 -1.74 10.27
C VAL A 229 -16.38 -3.07 10.82
N ARG A 230 -16.92 -3.09 12.04
CA ARG A 230 -17.62 -4.25 12.62
C ARG A 230 -18.87 -4.59 11.81
N GLN A 231 -19.69 -3.60 11.47
CA GLN A 231 -20.88 -3.80 10.64
C GLN A 231 -20.52 -4.34 9.25
N LEU A 232 -19.59 -3.66 8.56
CA LEU A 232 -19.13 -4.07 7.22
C LEU A 232 -18.55 -5.50 7.24
N ALA A 233 -17.78 -5.83 8.27
CA ALA A 233 -17.22 -7.17 8.43
C ALA A 233 -18.33 -8.24 8.58
N ALA A 234 -19.39 -7.95 9.36
CA ALA A 234 -20.53 -8.86 9.52
C ALA A 234 -21.31 -9.07 8.20
N GLU A 235 -21.38 -8.04 7.36
CA GLU A 235 -21.95 -8.09 6.00
C GLU A 235 -21.04 -8.81 4.99
N GLY A 236 -19.81 -9.15 5.38
CA GLY A 236 -18.83 -9.83 4.54
C GLY A 236 -18.05 -8.90 3.60
N ASP A 237 -18.06 -7.59 3.84
CA ASP A 237 -17.26 -6.63 3.10
C ASP A 237 -15.76 -6.84 3.38
N GLU A 238 -14.98 -7.04 2.32
CA GLU A 238 -13.54 -7.31 2.37
C GLU A 238 -12.75 -6.22 3.11
N ILE A 239 -13.12 -4.96 2.91
CA ILE A 239 -12.43 -3.82 3.50
C ILE A 239 -12.77 -3.72 5.00
N GLY A 240 -14.04 -3.90 5.33
CA GLY A 240 -14.54 -4.03 6.69
C GLY A 240 -13.86 -5.15 7.46
N LEU A 241 -13.79 -6.35 6.87
CA LEU A 241 -13.08 -7.50 7.46
C LEU A 241 -11.61 -7.18 7.75
N GLY A 242 -10.91 -6.58 6.78
CA GLY A 242 -9.51 -6.21 6.93
C GLY A 242 -9.27 -5.20 8.06
N TRP A 243 -10.07 -4.13 8.12
CA TRP A 243 -9.95 -3.13 9.19
C TRP A 243 -10.44 -3.65 10.54
N TYR A 244 -11.48 -4.49 10.57
CA TYR A 244 -11.91 -5.13 11.80
C TYR A 244 -10.82 -6.05 12.34
N ALA A 245 -10.14 -6.84 11.52
CA ALA A 245 -9.00 -7.64 11.96
C ALA A 245 -7.88 -6.76 12.56
N ALA A 246 -7.58 -5.60 11.98
CA ALA A 246 -6.54 -4.69 12.48
C ALA A 246 -6.88 -3.97 13.79
N LEU A 247 -8.17 -3.62 13.98
CA LEU A 247 -8.64 -2.72 15.04
C LEU A 247 -9.47 -3.40 16.14
N CYS A 248 -9.88 -4.66 15.94
CA CYS A 248 -10.74 -5.42 16.86
C CYS A 248 -10.20 -5.32 18.30
N PRO A 249 -11.02 -4.93 19.28
CA PRO A 249 -10.61 -4.83 20.68
C PRO A 249 -10.46 -6.22 21.32
N ALA A 250 -9.85 -6.28 22.50
CA ALA A 250 -9.46 -7.55 23.13
C ALA A 250 -10.66 -8.40 23.57
N ASP A 251 -11.78 -7.76 23.94
CA ASP A 251 -13.02 -8.38 24.38
C ASP A 251 -13.88 -8.93 23.22
N GLU A 252 -13.60 -8.54 21.98
CA GLU A 252 -14.31 -9.01 20.78
C GLU A 252 -13.55 -10.08 19.99
N GLN A 253 -12.35 -10.46 20.43
CA GLN A 253 -11.46 -11.33 19.64
C GLN A 253 -12.06 -12.70 19.28
N ASP A 254 -12.84 -13.32 20.18
CA ASP A 254 -13.47 -14.61 19.90
C ASP A 254 -14.59 -14.47 18.84
N ALA A 255 -15.33 -13.36 18.86
CA ALA A 255 -16.36 -13.06 17.86
C ALA A 255 -15.73 -12.79 16.49
N ALA A 256 -14.61 -12.07 16.44
CA ALA A 256 -13.86 -11.83 15.22
C ALA A 256 -13.32 -13.15 14.62
N VAL A 257 -12.74 -14.02 15.44
CA VAL A 257 -12.27 -15.35 15.00
C VAL A 257 -13.42 -16.21 14.46
N ALA A 258 -14.58 -16.22 15.12
CA ALA A 258 -15.75 -16.93 14.63
C ALA A 258 -16.23 -16.41 13.27
N LEU A 259 -16.21 -15.08 13.08
CA LEU A 259 -16.53 -14.45 11.79
C LEU A 259 -15.53 -14.86 10.69
N PHE A 260 -14.23 -14.87 11.01
CA PHE A 260 -13.16 -15.23 10.07
C PHE A 260 -13.21 -16.72 9.69
N ALA A 261 -13.56 -17.60 10.62
CA ALA A 261 -13.73 -19.04 10.35
C ALA A 261 -14.76 -19.31 9.24
N GLY A 262 -15.76 -18.44 9.07
CA GLY A 262 -16.74 -18.53 7.98
C GLY A 262 -16.25 -18.02 6.61
N ARG A 263 -15.02 -17.49 6.51
CA ARG A 263 -14.45 -16.97 5.26
C ARG A 263 -13.75 -18.06 4.44
N PRO A 264 -13.64 -17.87 3.10
CA PRO A 264 -12.84 -18.75 2.25
C PRO A 264 -11.34 -18.65 2.54
N LEU A 265 -10.58 -19.65 2.08
CA LEU A 265 -9.12 -19.58 2.06
C LEU A 265 -8.64 -18.79 0.83
N PRO A 266 -7.52 -18.04 0.93
CA PRO A 266 -6.65 -17.87 2.11
C PRO A 266 -7.12 -16.76 3.08
N GLN A 267 -8.25 -16.10 2.82
CA GLN A 267 -8.72 -14.94 3.58
C GLN A 267 -8.91 -15.24 5.07
N ARG A 268 -9.48 -16.40 5.42
CA ARG A 268 -9.68 -16.86 6.82
C ARG A 268 -8.40 -16.75 7.66
N THR A 269 -7.32 -17.39 7.21
CA THR A 269 -6.06 -17.47 7.97
C THR A 269 -5.30 -16.15 7.90
N ALA A 270 -5.41 -15.41 6.78
CA ALA A 270 -4.84 -14.07 6.65
C ALA A 270 -5.46 -13.06 7.63
N LEU A 271 -6.79 -13.09 7.81
CA LEU A 271 -7.49 -12.24 8.79
C LEU A 271 -7.13 -12.61 10.23
N ALA A 272 -7.05 -13.91 10.55
CA ALA A 272 -6.59 -14.37 11.86
C ALA A 272 -5.14 -13.92 12.15
N ALA A 273 -4.24 -14.06 11.18
CA ALA A 273 -2.85 -13.61 11.30
C ALA A 273 -2.74 -12.08 11.47
N ARG A 274 -3.59 -11.32 10.78
CA ARG A 274 -3.66 -9.86 10.93
C ARG A 274 -4.19 -9.44 12.30
N LEU A 275 -5.17 -10.18 12.83
CA LEU A 275 -5.70 -9.97 14.19
C LEU A 275 -4.61 -10.19 15.24
N GLY A 276 -3.84 -11.27 15.13
CA GLY A 276 -2.68 -11.53 15.99
C GLY A 276 -2.98 -11.70 17.48
N ARG A 277 -4.26 -11.72 17.87
CA ARG A 277 -4.68 -11.80 19.28
C ARG A 277 -4.63 -13.24 19.80
N PRO A 278 -4.61 -13.46 21.13
CA PRO A 278 -4.61 -14.79 21.74
C PRO A 278 -5.64 -15.78 21.16
N ALA A 279 -6.88 -15.34 20.92
CA ALA A 279 -7.92 -16.19 20.32
C ALA A 279 -7.58 -16.61 18.88
N ALA A 280 -6.96 -15.74 18.09
CA ALA A 280 -6.52 -16.06 16.74
C ALA A 280 -5.37 -17.08 16.75
N ILE A 281 -4.43 -16.94 17.68
CA ILE A 281 -3.32 -17.87 17.86
C ILE A 281 -3.84 -19.27 18.23
N ARG A 282 -4.83 -19.36 19.15
CA ARG A 282 -5.52 -20.64 19.45
C ARG A 282 -6.21 -21.23 18.22
N ALA A 283 -7.01 -20.43 17.52
CA ALA A 283 -7.77 -20.92 16.36
C ALA A 283 -6.86 -21.41 15.25
N VAL A 284 -5.78 -20.69 14.95
CA VAL A 284 -4.78 -21.11 13.98
C VAL A 284 -4.06 -22.37 14.42
N PHE A 285 -3.74 -22.51 15.72
CA PHE A 285 -3.19 -23.75 16.26
C PHE A 285 -4.11 -24.95 16.03
N ASP A 286 -5.41 -24.78 16.25
CA ASP A 286 -6.41 -25.82 16.02
C ASP A 286 -6.57 -26.12 14.52
N TRP A 287 -6.59 -25.10 13.66
CA TRP A 287 -6.72 -25.25 12.19
C TRP A 287 -5.53 -25.99 11.55
N MET A 288 -4.34 -25.94 12.15
CA MET A 288 -3.20 -26.74 11.66
C MET A 288 -3.47 -28.24 11.71
N ALA A 289 -4.34 -28.70 12.62
CA ALA A 289 -4.73 -30.10 12.74
C ALA A 289 -5.94 -30.48 11.85
N ASP A 290 -6.45 -29.55 11.04
CA ASP A 290 -7.58 -29.82 10.16
C ASP A 290 -7.21 -30.84 9.05
N PRO A 291 -8.10 -31.78 8.70
CA PRO A 291 -7.85 -32.73 7.62
C PRO A 291 -7.71 -32.09 6.23
N ASP A 292 -8.23 -30.88 6.00
CA ASP A 292 -8.02 -30.14 4.76
C ASP A 292 -6.56 -29.63 4.67
N PRO A 293 -5.75 -30.17 3.74
CA PRO A 293 -4.34 -29.78 3.61
C PRO A 293 -4.16 -28.30 3.24
N ILE A 294 -5.14 -27.66 2.60
CA ILE A 294 -5.05 -26.24 2.23
C ILE A 294 -5.21 -25.38 3.48
N LEU A 295 -6.19 -25.71 4.34
CA LEU A 295 -6.38 -25.02 5.62
C LEU A 295 -5.18 -25.22 6.54
N ALA A 296 -4.70 -26.47 6.67
CA ALA A 296 -3.58 -26.79 7.56
C ALA A 296 -2.30 -26.04 7.16
N ALA A 297 -1.98 -25.98 5.86
CA ALA A 297 -0.83 -25.23 5.35
C ALA A 297 -1.00 -23.72 5.53
N ALA A 298 -2.16 -23.16 5.18
CA ALA A 298 -2.44 -21.73 5.36
C ALA A 298 -2.45 -21.33 6.84
N ALA A 299 -2.84 -22.22 7.75
CA ALA A 299 -2.75 -22.04 9.19
C ALA A 299 -1.28 -22.05 9.66
N ALA A 300 -0.42 -22.91 9.10
CA ALA A 300 1.01 -22.92 9.39
C ALA A 300 1.68 -21.58 9.00
N GLU A 301 1.33 -21.00 7.85
CA GLU A 301 1.81 -19.68 7.43
C GLU A 301 1.32 -18.57 8.37
N ALA A 302 0.03 -18.59 8.73
CA ALA A 302 -0.53 -17.65 9.70
C ALA A 302 0.13 -17.77 11.08
N TRP A 303 0.43 -18.99 11.52
CA TRP A 303 1.14 -19.29 12.75
C TRP A 303 2.53 -18.65 12.75
N GLU A 304 3.32 -18.87 11.69
CA GLU A 304 4.65 -18.27 11.57
C GLU A 304 4.56 -16.74 11.53
N ARG A 305 3.55 -16.20 10.86
CA ARG A 305 3.34 -14.75 10.79
C ARG A 305 3.00 -14.12 12.15
N MET A 306 2.31 -14.81 13.04
CA MET A 306 2.02 -14.33 14.39
C MET A 306 3.17 -14.59 15.36
N THR A 307 3.71 -15.82 15.36
CA THR A 307 4.65 -16.30 16.38
C THR A 307 6.12 -16.12 16.01
N GLY A 308 6.44 -15.94 14.72
CA GLY A 308 7.80 -15.92 14.20
C GLY A 308 8.45 -17.31 14.11
N LEU A 309 7.71 -18.38 14.45
CA LEU A 309 8.24 -19.74 14.50
C LEU A 309 7.67 -20.57 13.35
N SER A 310 8.55 -21.03 12.47
CA SER A 310 8.15 -21.92 11.37
C SER A 310 7.83 -23.32 11.91
N VAL A 311 6.71 -23.88 11.46
CA VAL A 311 6.30 -25.26 11.71
C VAL A 311 6.22 -26.05 10.41
N GLU A 312 6.97 -25.62 9.38
CA GLU A 312 7.05 -26.32 8.10
C GLU A 312 7.47 -27.80 8.31
N GLY A 313 6.69 -28.71 7.72
CA GLY A 313 6.90 -30.15 7.78
C GLY A 313 6.93 -30.78 6.39
N GLU A 314 5.98 -31.66 6.10
CA GLU A 314 5.96 -32.44 4.85
C GLU A 314 5.51 -31.60 3.66
N ARG A 315 6.28 -31.65 2.57
CA ARG A 315 5.87 -31.12 1.26
C ARG A 315 4.86 -32.07 0.60
N LYS A 316 3.64 -31.60 0.34
CA LYS A 316 2.55 -32.38 -0.26
C LYS A 316 2.04 -31.77 -1.56
N ALA A 317 1.93 -32.59 -2.59
CA ALA A 317 1.21 -32.23 -3.81
C ALA A 317 -0.31 -32.35 -3.59
N LEU A 318 -1.05 -31.31 -3.95
CA LEU A 318 -2.50 -31.30 -3.92
C LEU A 318 -3.05 -32.02 -5.15
N PRO A 319 -4.15 -32.77 -5.02
CA PRO A 319 -4.83 -33.31 -6.18
C PRO A 319 -5.36 -32.15 -7.04
N ALA A 320 -5.20 -32.26 -8.36
CA ALA A 320 -5.79 -31.32 -9.30
C ALA A 320 -7.32 -31.28 -9.12
N ALA A 321 -7.92 -30.09 -9.24
CA ALA A 321 -9.38 -29.97 -9.21
C ALA A 321 -9.99 -30.75 -10.38
N ALA A 322 -11.22 -31.25 -10.23
CA ALA A 322 -11.91 -31.96 -11.31
C ALA A 322 -12.10 -31.11 -12.59
N SER A 323 -12.04 -29.78 -12.45
CA SER A 323 -12.12 -28.80 -13.53
C SER A 323 -10.76 -28.25 -13.97
N ALA A 324 -9.65 -28.78 -13.43
CA ALA A 324 -8.31 -28.29 -13.72
C ALA A 324 -7.93 -28.56 -15.19
N ASP A 325 -7.16 -27.65 -15.78
CA ASP A 325 -6.65 -27.84 -17.13
C ASP A 325 -5.57 -28.94 -17.16
N PRO A 326 -5.16 -29.43 -18.36
CA PRO A 326 -4.13 -30.46 -18.45
C PRO A 326 -2.78 -30.06 -17.84
N LEU A 327 -2.45 -28.76 -17.80
CA LEU A 327 -1.18 -28.27 -17.27
C LEU A 327 -1.17 -28.34 -15.74
N GLU A 328 -2.28 -28.02 -15.07
CA GLU A 328 -2.45 -28.17 -13.62
C GLU A 328 -2.41 -29.64 -13.16
N HIS A 329 -2.77 -30.58 -14.03
CA HIS A 329 -2.59 -32.01 -13.78
C HIS A 329 -1.11 -32.42 -13.83
N ASP A 330 -0.34 -31.85 -14.77
CA ASP A 330 1.08 -32.12 -14.94
C ASP A 330 1.95 -31.42 -13.87
N PHE A 331 1.48 -30.28 -13.35
CA PHE A 331 2.16 -29.47 -12.34
C PHE A 331 1.23 -29.18 -11.16
N PRO A 332 0.95 -30.18 -10.29
CA PRO A 332 0.04 -30.00 -9.18
C PRO A 332 0.56 -28.94 -8.21
N ALA A 333 -0.38 -28.16 -7.66
CA ALA A 333 -0.08 -27.21 -6.60
C ALA A 333 0.56 -27.94 -5.41
N VAL A 334 1.60 -27.37 -4.83
CA VAL A 334 2.32 -27.95 -3.71
C VAL A 334 2.14 -27.06 -2.48
N VAL A 335 1.85 -27.69 -1.35
CA VAL A 335 1.79 -27.05 -0.03
C VAL A 335 2.77 -27.71 0.93
N PHE A 336 3.15 -27.00 1.99
CA PHE A 336 3.88 -27.57 3.11
C PHE A 336 2.93 -27.77 4.29
N LEU A 337 2.75 -29.02 4.70
CA LEU A 337 1.93 -29.36 5.86
C LEU A 337 2.67 -29.04 7.15
N PRO A 338 1.96 -28.63 8.21
CA PRO A 338 2.58 -28.34 9.50
C PRO A 338 3.11 -29.60 10.19
N ASP A 339 4.31 -29.51 10.79
CA ASP A 339 4.76 -30.44 11.82
C ASP A 339 4.01 -30.14 13.14
N LEU A 340 2.96 -30.93 13.39
CA LEU A 340 2.13 -30.79 14.59
C LEU A 340 2.87 -31.08 15.89
N ALA A 341 3.91 -31.93 15.87
CA ALA A 341 4.70 -32.19 17.06
C ALA A 341 5.53 -30.95 17.42
N LYS A 342 6.14 -30.32 16.41
CA LYS A 342 6.84 -29.05 16.56
C LYS A 342 5.92 -27.92 17.00
N ALA A 343 4.73 -27.80 16.41
CA ALA A 343 3.72 -26.83 16.83
C ALA A 343 3.33 -27.00 18.32
N ARG A 344 3.10 -28.24 18.77
CA ARG A 344 2.81 -28.55 20.18
C ARG A 344 3.97 -28.21 21.10
N GLN A 345 5.21 -28.44 20.68
CA GLN A 345 6.39 -28.06 21.44
C GLN A 345 6.49 -26.53 21.60
N HIS A 346 6.28 -25.79 20.51
CA HIS A 346 6.23 -24.32 20.56
C HIS A 346 5.11 -23.83 21.48
N TRP A 347 3.92 -24.43 21.40
CA TRP A 347 2.80 -24.13 22.28
C TRP A 347 3.14 -24.38 23.76
N ALA A 348 3.72 -25.54 24.09
CA ALA A 348 4.12 -25.85 25.46
C ALA A 348 5.19 -24.88 25.99
N THR A 349 6.07 -24.36 25.12
CA THR A 349 7.18 -23.48 25.52
C THR A 349 6.75 -22.02 25.64
N HIS A 350 5.85 -21.55 24.77
CA HIS A 350 5.54 -20.12 24.61
C HIS A 350 4.06 -19.77 24.78
N GLY A 351 3.17 -20.75 24.92
CA GLY A 351 1.71 -20.56 24.96
C GLY A 351 1.27 -19.58 26.06
N GLU A 352 1.79 -19.71 27.28
CA GLU A 352 1.47 -18.79 28.37
C GLU A 352 1.85 -17.33 28.02
N ARG A 353 3.01 -17.13 27.40
CA ARG A 353 3.46 -15.80 26.93
C ARG A 353 2.49 -15.24 25.89
N TRP A 354 2.11 -16.05 24.90
CA TRP A 354 1.20 -15.60 23.85
C TRP A 354 -0.19 -15.25 24.38
N LEU A 355 -0.71 -16.03 25.32
CA LEU A 355 -2.01 -15.78 25.95
C LEU A 355 -2.00 -14.56 26.88
N ALA A 356 -0.85 -14.23 27.47
CA ALA A 356 -0.69 -13.04 28.31
C ALA A 356 -0.45 -11.75 27.51
N GLY A 357 -0.03 -11.84 26.25
CA GLY A 357 0.18 -10.68 25.37
C GLY A 357 -1.09 -10.17 24.69
N GLY A 358 -0.97 -9.03 24.00
CA GLY A 358 -2.13 -8.38 23.39
C GLY A 358 -2.31 -8.62 21.89
N CYS A 359 -1.27 -8.40 21.08
CA CYS A 359 -1.34 -8.50 19.62
C CYS A 359 0.01 -8.91 19.05
N TRP A 360 0.11 -10.08 18.45
CA TRP A 360 1.37 -10.71 18.06
C TRP A 360 1.62 -10.63 16.55
N CYS A 361 2.86 -10.28 16.18
CA CYS A 361 3.36 -10.46 14.84
C CYS A 361 4.85 -10.82 14.89
N ARG A 362 5.25 -11.87 14.17
CA ARG A 362 6.61 -12.42 14.11
C ARG A 362 7.25 -12.62 15.50
N GLY A 363 6.44 -12.96 16.51
CA GLY A 363 6.91 -13.22 17.88
C GLY A 363 7.08 -11.97 18.75
N PHE A 364 6.69 -10.80 18.26
CA PHE A 364 6.67 -9.54 19.01
C PHE A 364 5.24 -9.19 19.43
N ASP A 365 5.07 -8.77 20.69
CA ASP A 365 3.81 -8.19 21.16
C ASP A 365 3.78 -6.70 20.81
N LEU A 366 2.84 -6.35 19.93
CA LEU A 366 2.61 -5.03 19.36
C LEU A 366 1.39 -4.34 19.97
N GLN A 367 0.96 -4.72 21.18
CA GLN A 367 -0.19 -4.06 21.80
C GLN A 367 0.06 -2.57 22.08
N SER A 368 1.21 -2.24 22.66
CA SER A 368 1.48 -0.89 23.19
C SER A 368 2.80 -0.29 22.72
N THR A 369 3.79 -1.13 22.37
CA THR A 369 5.12 -0.66 21.95
C THR A 369 5.61 -1.46 20.76
N MET A 370 6.41 -0.83 19.91
CA MET A 370 7.08 -1.46 18.78
C MET A 370 8.58 -1.24 18.94
N THR A 371 9.27 -2.25 19.44
CA THR A 371 10.73 -2.22 19.69
C THR A 371 11.49 -2.01 18.39
N SER A 372 12.74 -1.53 18.47
CA SER A 372 13.59 -1.37 17.28
C SER A 372 13.70 -2.68 16.49
N GLU A 373 13.94 -3.82 17.17
CA GLU A 373 13.99 -5.13 16.53
C GLU A 373 12.68 -5.48 15.80
N ALA A 374 11.52 -5.28 16.44
CA ALA A 374 10.22 -5.51 15.81
C ALA A 374 10.06 -4.69 14.52
N GLN A 375 10.55 -3.44 14.49
CA GLN A 375 10.47 -2.59 13.30
C GLN A 375 11.21 -3.17 12.09
N TYR A 376 12.26 -3.98 12.30
CA TYR A 376 13.02 -4.63 11.23
C TYR A 376 12.41 -5.97 10.79
N CYS A 377 11.69 -6.67 11.68
CA CYS A 377 11.25 -8.03 11.45
C CYS A 377 9.78 -8.16 11.02
N ILE A 378 8.91 -7.24 11.42
CA ILE A 378 7.48 -7.33 11.10
C ILE A 378 7.20 -6.83 9.68
N GLY A 379 6.14 -7.36 9.06
CA GLY A 379 5.68 -6.89 7.77
C GLY A 379 5.06 -5.48 7.84
N LEU A 380 5.10 -4.76 6.72
CA LEU A 380 4.56 -3.41 6.60
C LEU A 380 3.08 -3.32 7.02
N GLN A 381 2.27 -4.32 6.69
CA GLN A 381 0.87 -4.37 7.15
C GLN A 381 0.76 -4.26 8.68
N ALA A 382 1.55 -5.04 9.43
CA ALA A 382 1.52 -5.02 10.90
C ALA A 382 2.03 -3.69 11.47
N ARG A 383 3.04 -3.08 10.81
CA ARG A 383 3.52 -1.73 11.14
C ARG A 383 2.42 -0.68 11.01
N TRP A 384 1.62 -0.75 9.94
CA TRP A 384 0.52 0.19 9.73
C TRP A 384 -0.65 -0.08 10.67
N ASP A 385 -0.99 -1.34 10.92
CA ASP A 385 -2.04 -1.70 11.87
C ASP A 385 -1.70 -1.23 13.29
N PHE A 386 -0.42 -1.31 13.70
CA PHE A 386 0.05 -0.76 14.98
C PHE A 386 -0.20 0.75 15.07
N ALA A 387 0.20 1.51 14.07
CA ALA A 387 0.01 2.97 14.07
C ALA A 387 -1.47 3.38 13.89
N ALA A 388 -2.27 2.59 13.17
CA ALA A 388 -3.71 2.78 13.05
C ALA A 388 -4.41 2.61 14.42
N ARG A 389 -4.08 1.55 15.17
CA ARG A 389 -4.59 1.37 16.55
C ARG A 389 -4.21 2.54 17.46
N ALA A 390 -2.97 3.04 17.35
CA ALA A 390 -2.55 4.21 18.10
C ALA A 390 -3.37 5.46 17.74
N ALA A 391 -3.64 5.67 16.44
CA ALA A 391 -4.46 6.80 15.97
C ALA A 391 -5.88 6.76 16.54
N GLN A 392 -6.48 5.56 16.66
CA GLN A 392 -7.82 5.36 17.23
C GLN A 392 -7.91 5.70 18.72
N ILE A 393 -6.80 5.68 19.46
CA ILE A 393 -6.73 6.12 20.86
C ILE A 393 -6.15 7.55 20.99
N GLY A 394 -6.11 8.31 19.89
CA GLY A 394 -5.69 9.72 19.87
C GLY A 394 -4.19 9.96 19.74
N THR A 395 -3.39 8.93 19.44
CA THR A 395 -1.92 9.04 19.32
C THR A 395 -1.45 8.79 17.88
N ARG A 396 -0.90 9.80 17.21
CA ARG A 396 -0.37 9.65 15.85
C ARG A 396 1.13 9.32 15.88
N LEU A 397 1.45 8.02 15.81
CA LEU A 397 2.84 7.54 15.87
C LEU A 397 3.56 7.58 14.52
N LEU A 398 2.84 7.29 13.43
CA LEU A 398 3.36 7.28 12.07
C LEU A 398 2.40 8.01 11.15
N VAL A 399 2.92 8.58 10.07
CA VAL A 399 2.09 9.09 8.97
C VAL A 399 1.74 7.91 8.06
N PRO A 400 0.48 7.77 7.60
CA PRO A 400 0.14 6.77 6.61
C PRO A 400 1.05 6.89 5.38
N PRO A 401 1.47 5.76 4.78
CA PRO A 401 2.21 5.82 3.54
C PRO A 401 1.33 6.43 2.44
N MET A 402 1.76 7.57 1.89
CA MET A 402 1.28 8.04 0.60
C MET A 402 1.85 7.14 -0.50
N VAL A 403 1.12 7.04 -1.63
CA VAL A 403 1.30 6.08 -2.75
C VAL A 403 2.74 5.74 -3.07
#